data_AF-A0A3N5RZX3-F1
#
_entry.id   AF-A0A3N5RZX3-F1
#
_cell.length_a   1.000
_cell.length_b   1.000
_cell.length_c   1.000
_cell.angle_alpha   90.00
_cell.angle_beta   90.00
_cell.angle_gamma   90.00
#
_symmetry.space_group_name_H-M   'P 1'
#
loop_
_entity.id
_entity.type
_entity.pdbx_description
1 polymer ?
#
loop_
_entity_poly.entity_id
_entity_poly.type
_entity_poly.pdbx_seq_one_letter_code
_entity_poly.pdbx_strand_id
1 'polypeptide(L)'
;MMRGNREMRRMLDKMGLNMQEMENIEEVVIKTDAKEIYLIKPQVIEMKGKDNTIFQIIAGDIEEKEREVPTFKEEDIILVMQQASSSREKAIMALTDTKGDIAQAILNLTT
;
A
#
# COMPACT_ATOMS: atom_id res chain seq x y z
N MET A 1 2.10 31.03 -13.11
CA MET A 1 0.72 30.78 -13.57
C MET A 1 -0.11 30.28 -12.39
N MET A 2 -0.89 31.13 -11.71
CA MET A 2 -1.75 30.73 -10.57
C MET A 2 -2.96 31.68 -10.45
N ARG A 3 -3.75 31.84 -11.51
CA ARG A 3 -4.99 32.64 -11.46
C ARG A 3 -6.26 31.79 -11.26
N GLY A 4 -6.22 30.48 -11.53
CA GLY A 4 -7.34 29.56 -11.28
C GLY A 4 -7.49 29.05 -9.83
N ASN A 5 -6.51 29.28 -8.95
CA ASN A 5 -6.44 28.67 -7.61
C ASN A 5 -7.25 29.46 -6.54
N ARG A 6 -7.42 30.77 -6.69
CA ARG A 6 -8.03 31.61 -5.63
C ARG A 6 -9.56 31.48 -5.53
N GLU A 7 -10.25 31.38 -6.65
CA GLU A 7 -11.71 31.20 -6.66
C GLU A 7 -12.10 29.80 -6.17
N MET A 8 -11.32 28.79 -6.58
CA MET A 8 -11.46 27.41 -6.11
C MET A 8 -11.23 27.30 -4.60
N ARG A 9 -10.15 27.89 -4.05
CA ARG A 9 -9.91 27.92 -2.59
C ARG A 9 -11.09 28.54 -1.83
N ARG A 10 -11.61 29.68 -2.29
CA ARG A 10 -12.76 30.34 -1.65
C ARG A 10 -14.04 29.49 -1.70
N MET A 11 -14.23 28.70 -2.75
CA MET A 11 -15.37 27.79 -2.85
C MET A 11 -15.22 26.61 -1.88
N LEU A 12 -14.02 26.01 -1.80
CA LEU A 12 -13.71 24.92 -0.88
C LEU A 12 -13.82 25.34 0.58
N ASP A 13 -13.31 26.53 0.93
CA ASP A 13 -13.43 27.11 2.27
C ASP A 13 -14.90 27.27 2.69
N LYS A 14 -15.78 27.68 1.77
CA LYS A 14 -17.23 27.78 2.02
C LYS A 14 -17.90 26.43 2.26
N MET A 15 -17.33 25.35 1.72
CA MET A 15 -17.77 23.98 1.96
C MET A 15 -17.13 23.38 3.22
N GLY A 16 -16.32 24.16 3.94
CA GLY A 16 -15.61 23.71 5.14
C GLY A 16 -14.42 22.80 4.85
N LEU A 17 -13.89 22.83 3.62
CA LEU A 17 -12.75 22.05 3.19
C LEU A 17 -11.49 22.93 3.23
N ASN A 18 -10.56 22.62 4.14
CA ASN A 18 -9.28 23.34 4.23
C ASN A 18 -8.26 22.70 3.28
N MET A 19 -7.70 23.50 2.37
CA MET A 19 -6.73 23.05 1.36
C MET A 19 -5.32 23.54 1.69
N GLN A 20 -4.38 22.61 1.82
CA GLN A 20 -2.99 22.88 2.13
C GLN A 20 -2.07 22.16 1.15
N GLU A 21 -1.12 22.90 0.57
CA GLU A 21 -0.04 22.30 -0.23
C GLU A 21 1.04 21.78 0.73
N MET A 22 1.46 20.53 0.52
CA MET A 22 2.52 19.91 1.31
C MET A 22 3.86 20.13 0.62
N GLU A 23 4.80 20.76 1.31
CA GLU A 23 6.14 21.05 0.79
C GLU A 23 7.13 19.94 1.16
N ASN A 24 8.19 19.82 0.38
CA ASN A 24 9.33 18.92 0.63
C ASN A 24 8.96 17.42 0.75
N ILE A 25 7.99 16.96 -0.06
CA ILE A 25 7.66 15.53 -0.14
C ILE A 25 8.75 14.80 -0.93
N GLU A 26 9.34 13.79 -0.29
CA GLU A 26 10.35 12.94 -0.93
C GLU A 26 9.71 11.81 -1.72
N GLU A 27 8.66 11.19 -1.19
CA GLU A 27 8.05 9.98 -1.75
C GLU A 27 6.59 9.81 -1.29
N VAL A 28 5.76 9.22 -2.17
CA VAL A 28 4.49 8.61 -1.78
C VAL A 28 4.50 7.13 -2.18
N VAL A 29 4.24 6.25 -1.22
CA VAL A 29 4.16 4.79 -1.46
C VAL A 29 2.71 4.33 -1.40
N ILE A 30 2.22 3.78 -2.50
CA ILE A 30 0.90 3.13 -2.58
C ILE A 30 1.12 1.63 -2.56
N LYS A 31 0.72 0.99 -1.46
CA LYS A 31 0.84 -0.47 -1.30
C LYS A 31 -0.50 -1.13 -1.60
N THR A 32 -0.50 -2.06 -2.54
CA THR A 32 -1.61 -2.98 -2.77
C THR A 32 -1.24 -4.38 -2.28
N ASP A 33 -2.18 -5.31 -2.44
CA ASP A 33 -1.95 -6.75 -2.25
C ASP A 33 -0.91 -7.32 -3.22
N ALA A 34 -0.89 -6.83 -4.46
CA ALA A 34 -0.05 -7.35 -5.55
C ALA A 34 1.24 -6.56 -5.79
N LYS A 35 1.26 -5.25 -5.55
CA LYS A 35 2.40 -4.40 -5.90
C LYS A 35 2.53 -3.18 -5.00
N GLU A 36 3.70 -2.57 -5.07
CA GLU A 36 3.98 -1.28 -4.46
C GLU A 36 4.30 -0.28 -5.56
N ILE A 37 3.67 0.89 -5.50
CA ILE A 37 3.88 2.00 -6.42
C ILE A 37 4.56 3.12 -5.66
N TYR A 38 5.71 3.55 -6.14
CA TYR A 38 6.56 4.57 -5.55
C TYR A 38 6.51 5.82 -6.44
N LEU A 39 6.00 6.91 -5.88
CA LEU A 39 5.92 8.21 -6.55
C LEU A 39 7.06 9.08 -6.02
N ILE A 40 8.05 9.38 -6.84
CA ILE A 40 9.27 10.09 -6.39
C ILE A 40 9.09 11.60 -6.52
N LYS A 41 9.35 12.33 -5.43
CA LYS A 41 9.18 13.79 -5.30
C LYS A 41 7.84 14.32 -5.88
N PRO A 42 6.69 13.77 -5.47
CA PRO A 42 5.40 14.18 -6.01
C PRO A 42 4.96 15.53 -5.44
N GLN A 43 4.07 16.22 -6.15
CA GLN A 43 3.32 17.35 -5.62
C GLN A 43 2.08 16.82 -4.89
N VAL A 44 1.90 17.22 -3.62
CA VAL A 44 0.79 16.73 -2.79
C VAL A 44 -0.01 17.91 -2.25
N ILE A 45 -1.33 17.86 -2.43
CA ILE A 45 -2.30 18.79 -1.86
C ILE A 45 -3.21 18.03 -0.91
N GLU A 46 -3.25 18.44 0.35
CA GLU A 46 -4.14 17.91 1.38
C GLU A 46 -5.42 18.75 1.44
N MET A 47 -6.58 18.09 1.46
CA MET A 47 -7.89 18.70 1.67
C MET A 47 -8.59 18.03 2.86
N LYS A 48 -8.79 18.78 3.95
CA LYS A 48 -9.44 18.27 5.17
C LYS A 48 -10.93 18.60 5.17
N GLY A 49 -11.76 17.56 5.19
CA GLY A 49 -13.17 17.62 5.57
C GLY A 49 -13.36 17.30 7.05
N LYS A 50 -14.63 17.19 7.48
CA LYS A 50 -14.96 16.85 8.88
C LYS A 50 -14.57 15.42 9.27
N ASP A 51 -14.82 14.46 8.38
CA ASP A 51 -14.66 13.03 8.66
C ASP A 51 -13.62 12.34 7.76
N ASN A 52 -13.16 13.06 6.73
CA ASN A 52 -12.25 12.54 5.71
C ASN A 52 -11.12 13.54 5.38
N THR A 53 -9.98 13.00 5.02
CA THR A 53 -8.87 13.77 4.45
C THR A 53 -8.60 13.24 3.05
N ILE A 54 -8.57 14.13 2.07
CA ILE A 54 -8.34 13.80 0.67
C ILE A 54 -6.96 14.32 0.28
N PHE A 55 -6.14 13.46 -0.32
CA PHE A 55 -4.86 13.86 -0.89
C PHE A 55 -4.96 13.84 -2.42
N GLN A 56 -4.64 14.97 -3.06
CA GLN A 56 -4.39 15.02 -4.49
C GLN A 56 -2.89 14.91 -4.71
N ILE A 57 -2.46 13.86 -5.41
CA ILE A 57 -1.06 13.57 -5.68
C ILE A 57 -0.81 13.68 -7.19
N ILE A 58 0.17 14.48 -7.57
CA ILE A 58 0.61 14.64 -8.96
C ILE A 58 2.09 14.23 -9.02
N ALA A 59 2.39 13.15 -9.74
CA ALA A 59 3.73 12.61 -9.89
C ALA A 59 4.11 12.52 -11.37
N GLY A 60 5.35 12.87 -11.69
CA GLY A 60 5.93 12.66 -13.03
C GLY A 60 6.83 11.42 -13.11
N ASP A 61 7.39 11.00 -11.97
CA ASP A 61 8.27 9.84 -11.87
C ASP A 61 7.61 8.77 -10.98
N ILE A 62 7.40 7.59 -11.56
CA ILE A 62 6.61 6.50 -10.98
C ILE A 62 7.40 5.21 -11.16
N GLU A 63 7.80 4.59 -10.06
CA GLU A 63 8.39 3.26 -10.03
C GLU A 63 7.37 2.24 -9.52
N GLU A 64 7.23 1.11 -10.20
CA GLU A 64 6.43 -0.02 -9.71
C GLU A 64 7.34 -1.17 -9.31
N LYS A 65 7.10 -1.72 -8.13
CA LYS A 65 7.69 -2.98 -7.69
C LYS A 65 6.57 -3.98 -7.51
N GLU A 66 6.62 -5.09 -8.24
CA GLU A 66 5.78 -6.24 -7.90
C GLU A 66 6.12 -6.64 -6.47
N ARG A 67 5.08 -6.85 -5.66
CA ARG A 67 5.29 -7.41 -4.34
C ARG A 67 5.67 -8.85 -4.62
N GLU A 68 6.92 -9.22 -4.28
CA GLU A 68 7.34 -10.62 -4.29
C GLU A 68 6.49 -11.37 -3.26
N VAL A 69 5.26 -11.70 -3.61
CA VAL A 69 4.56 -12.81 -2.99
C VAL A 69 5.27 -14.00 -3.59
N PRO A 70 6.06 -14.76 -2.82
CA PRO A 70 6.71 -15.92 -3.39
C PRO A 70 5.58 -16.84 -3.87
N THR A 71 5.57 -17.10 -5.17
CA THR A 71 4.61 -17.99 -5.80
C THR A 71 5.00 -19.41 -5.45
N PHE A 72 4.61 -19.85 -4.26
CA PHE A 72 4.67 -21.25 -3.88
C PHE A 72 3.67 -22.06 -4.70
N LYS A 73 3.98 -23.34 -4.94
CA LYS A 73 3.03 -24.23 -5.57
C LYS A 73 1.80 -24.33 -4.69
N GLU A 74 0.63 -24.36 -5.31
CA GLU A 74 -0.64 -24.45 -4.58
C GLU A 74 -0.72 -25.74 -3.75
N GLU A 75 -0.09 -26.82 -4.22
CA GLU A 75 0.10 -28.08 -3.48
C GLU A 75 0.84 -27.88 -2.15
N ASP A 76 1.91 -27.08 -2.16
CA ASP A 76 2.73 -26.82 -0.97
C ASP A 76 1.96 -25.98 0.05
N ILE A 77 1.21 -24.97 -0.43
CA ILE A 77 0.34 -24.12 0.41
C ILE A 77 -0.75 -24.97 1.05
N ILE A 78 -1.43 -25.84 0.27
CA ILE A 78 -2.48 -26.73 0.76
C ILE A 78 -1.92 -27.69 1.81
N LEU A 79 -0.73 -28.24 1.59
CA LEU A 79 -0.08 -29.15 2.54
C LEU A 79 0.20 -28.45 3.88
N VAL A 80 0.76 -27.25 3.86
CA VAL A 80 1.00 -26.46 5.08
C VAL A 80 -0.32 -26.09 5.78
N MET A 81 -1.34 -25.67 5.03
CA MET A 81 -2.66 -25.36 5.58
C MET A 81 -3.29 -26.56 6.29
N GLN A 82 -3.25 -27.74 5.65
CA GLN A 82 -3.84 -28.96 6.20
C GLN A 82 -3.10 -29.45 7.45
N GLN A 83 -1.76 -29.50 7.39
CA GLN A 83 -0.97 -30.03 8.50
C GLN A 83 -0.90 -29.08 9.69
N ALA A 84 -0.82 -27.77 9.44
CA ALA A 84 -0.77 -26.77 10.50
C ALA A 84 -2.15 -26.22 10.90
N SER A 85 -3.24 -26.68 10.28
CA SER A 85 -4.61 -26.14 10.48
C SER A 85 -4.65 -24.61 10.39
N SER A 86 -3.95 -24.05 9.40
CA SER A 86 -3.71 -22.61 9.25
C SER A 86 -4.44 -22.04 8.03
N SER A 87 -4.65 -20.71 8.03
CA SER A 87 -5.22 -20.01 6.88
C SER A 87 -4.20 -19.91 5.74
N ARG A 88 -4.68 -19.73 4.50
CA ARG A 88 -3.83 -19.58 3.31
C ARG A 88 -2.78 -18.49 3.47
N GLU A 89 -3.14 -17.36 4.05
CA GLU A 89 -2.22 -16.25 4.32
C GLU A 89 -1.09 -16.67 5.27
N LYS A 90 -1.42 -17.35 6.38
CA LYS A 90 -0.42 -17.85 7.33
C LYS A 90 0.49 -18.90 6.71
N ALA A 91 -0.05 -19.77 5.87
CA ALA A 91 0.74 -20.76 5.15
C ALA A 91 1.73 -20.11 4.16
N ILE A 92 1.27 -19.09 3.41
CA ILE A 92 2.14 -18.33 2.49
C ILE A 92 3.22 -17.59 3.28
N MET A 93 2.87 -16.95 4.40
CA MET A 93 3.84 -16.28 5.26
C MET A 93 4.88 -17.26 5.81
N ALA A 94 4.45 -18.40 6.34
CA ALA A 94 5.35 -19.41 6.88
C ALA A 94 6.29 -19.98 5.80
N LEU A 95 5.78 -20.27 4.61
CA LEU A 95 6.61 -20.67 3.46
C LEU A 95 7.57 -19.55 3.02
N THR A 96 7.15 -18.28 3.11
CA THR A 96 8.01 -17.12 2.83
C THR A 96 9.17 -17.05 3.81
N ASP A 97 8.87 -17.13 5.10
CA ASP A 97 9.85 -17.06 6.18
C ASP A 97 10.85 -18.22 6.14
N THR A 98 10.39 -19.40 5.72
CA THR A 98 11.22 -20.60 5.56
C THR A 98 11.82 -20.76 4.17
N LYS A 99 11.68 -19.74 3.30
CA LYS A 99 12.20 -19.73 1.93
C LYS A 99 11.77 -20.96 1.11
N GLY A 100 10.55 -21.44 1.33
CA GLY A 100 9.95 -22.58 0.64
C GLY A 100 10.16 -23.93 1.31
N ASP A 101 10.76 -24.00 2.51
CA ASP A 101 10.83 -25.24 3.28
C ASP A 101 9.49 -25.53 3.95
N ILE A 102 8.75 -26.48 3.38
CA ILE A 102 7.43 -26.92 3.82
C ILE A 102 7.46 -27.50 5.24
N ALA A 103 8.47 -28.31 5.56
CA ALA A 103 8.54 -28.97 6.85
C ALA A 103 8.78 -27.94 7.96
N GLN A 104 9.73 -27.04 7.73
CA GLN A 104 9.98 -25.93 8.65
C GLN A 104 8.76 -25.01 8.76
N ALA A 105 8.03 -24.76 7.66
CA ALA A 105 6.84 -23.92 7.67
C ALA A 105 5.72 -24.51 8.53
N ILE A 106 5.49 -25.82 8.43
CA ILE A 106 4.51 -26.53 9.27
C ILE A 106 4.91 -26.44 10.74
N LEU A 107 6.18 -26.75 11.06
CA LEU A 107 6.68 -26.69 12.44
C LEU A 107 6.54 -25.30 13.06
N ASN A 108 6.82 -24.25 12.30
CA ASN A 108 6.70 -22.86 12.75
C ASN A 108 5.24 -22.45 13.05
N LEU A 109 4.25 -23.12 12.47
CA LEU A 109 2.83 -22.80 12.65
C LEU A 109 2.14 -23.67 13.70
N THR A 110 2.70 -24.83 14.02
CA THR A 110 2.15 -25.77 15.02
C THR A 110 2.80 -25.63 16.40
N THR A 111 3.87 -24.86 16.52
CA THR A 111 4.59 -24.57 17.77
C THR A 111 4.16 -23.22 18.32
#